data_AF-F0RFG4-F1
#
_entry.id   AF-F0RFG4-F1
#
_cell.length_a   1.000
_cell.length_b   1.000
_cell.length_c   1.000
_cell.angle_alpha   90.00
_cell.angle_beta   90.00
_cell.angle_gamma   90.00
#
_symmetry.space_group_name_H-M   'P 1'
#
loop_
_entity.id
_entity.type
_entity.pdbx_description
1 polymer ?
#
loop_
_entity_poly.entity_id
_entity_poly.type
_entity_poly.pdbx_seq_one_letter_code
_entity_poly.pdbx_strand_id
1 'polypeptide(L)'
;MRLNLNISKIKLKIIVFFVMPFFAFSNSGLFTSEKANDKVDNSELNTDGLYFAEFYDYIYRGHFENIKIKRLDYEFLMIYEQYLRAFGVKCSKYLLVNKVEIMEIVCDQEEIGYNAYGDVISRVCVKYKWQGTGLYAKPDIYNAKMKIVEMHKANGIDIFLKMVTDPNAMGNSIDMLHKRKGLANDMEKFFILNQCNSKAIIQFEENLKRFALNKTPIRLKKKSKYTIAKNSGGPKGQQNYNKLVDDLVADQAKTWAFNRYTKGSISGLRIESKNSEGKPISLRANYKFRGFSNNGKGWVKIIFKNGVPDCMYFFDFPSNCKKPNSGIVTSYSLEKYSNQ
;
A
#
# COMPACT_ATOMS: atom_id res chain seq x y z
N MET A 1 11.34 52.25 26.56
CA MET A 1 10.20 51.76 27.36
C MET A 1 10.25 50.24 27.37
N ARG A 2 10.85 49.65 28.42
CA ARG A 2 11.05 48.20 28.59
C ARG A 2 9.91 47.66 29.45
N LEU A 3 9.22 46.63 28.99
CA LEU A 3 8.28 45.85 29.82
C LEU A 3 8.87 44.46 30.01
N ASN A 4 9.44 44.28 31.20
CA ASN A 4 9.78 42.99 31.79
C ASN A 4 8.49 42.30 32.24
N LEU A 5 8.26 41.06 31.83
CA LEU A 5 7.35 40.15 32.53
C LEU A 5 8.05 38.82 32.75
N ASN A 6 8.36 38.60 34.02
CA ASN A 6 8.98 37.43 34.62
C ASN A 6 7.83 36.54 35.14
N ILE A 7 7.69 35.31 34.68
CA ILE A 7 6.78 34.33 35.29
C ILE A 7 7.53 33.04 35.58
N SER A 8 7.40 32.66 36.85
CA SER A 8 8.22 31.73 37.61
C SER A 8 7.98 30.25 37.28
N LYS A 9 9.08 29.50 37.40
CA LYS A 9 9.17 28.05 37.49
C LYS A 9 8.18 27.47 38.53
N ILE A 10 7.35 26.52 38.10
CA ILE A 10 6.64 25.59 39.00
C ILE A 10 7.26 24.20 38.83
N LYS A 11 7.94 23.74 39.89
CA LYS A 11 8.39 22.35 40.05
C LYS A 11 7.26 21.56 40.69
N LEU A 12 6.72 20.56 40.00
CA LEU A 12 5.81 19.58 40.59
C LEU A 12 6.57 18.25 40.78
N LYS A 13 6.91 17.94 42.03
CA LYS A 13 7.24 16.60 42.52
C LYS A 13 5.96 16.02 43.13
N ILE A 14 5.62 14.75 42.87
CA ILE A 14 4.84 13.83 43.74
C ILE A 14 4.89 12.44 43.06
N ILE A 15 5.75 11.53 43.55
CA ILE A 15 5.52 10.40 44.49
C ILE A 15 5.11 9.10 43.77
N VAL A 16 6.05 8.14 43.83
CA VAL A 16 5.91 6.71 43.55
C VAL A 16 5.28 6.05 44.79
N PHE A 17 4.27 5.20 44.60
CA PHE A 17 3.91 4.18 45.60
C PHE A 17 3.58 2.86 44.91
N PHE A 18 4.23 1.82 45.42
CA PHE A 18 4.21 0.42 45.01
C PHE A 18 3.41 -0.34 46.06
N VAL A 19 2.25 -0.94 45.74
CA VAL A 19 1.67 -2.06 46.53
C VAL A 19 0.75 -2.90 45.63
N MET A 20 1.14 -4.17 45.40
CA MET A 20 0.24 -5.26 45.00
C MET A 20 -0.58 -5.73 46.21
N PRO A 21 -1.75 -6.33 45.98
CA PRO A 21 -1.95 -7.66 46.57
C PRO A 21 -2.46 -8.71 45.58
N PHE A 22 -1.84 -9.87 45.72
CA PHE A 22 -2.36 -11.21 45.49
C PHE A 22 -3.89 -11.34 45.61
N PHE A 23 -4.52 -11.90 44.56
CA PHE A 23 -5.63 -12.81 44.73
C PHE A 23 -5.33 -14.10 43.96
N ALA A 24 -5.14 -15.17 44.73
CA ALA A 24 -5.14 -16.53 44.26
C ALA A 24 -6.58 -16.99 44.04
N PHE A 25 -6.87 -17.53 42.86
CA PHE A 25 -7.99 -18.45 42.65
C PHE A 25 -7.47 -19.70 41.97
N SER A 26 -7.65 -20.84 42.66
CA SER A 26 -7.18 -22.18 42.29
C SER A 26 -8.35 -23.04 41.82
N ASN A 27 -8.05 -23.93 40.85
CA ASN A 27 -8.80 -25.11 40.40
C ASN A 27 -10.16 -24.88 39.73
N SER A 28 -10.56 -25.61 38.68
CA SER A 28 -10.01 -26.79 38.01
C SER A 28 -10.80 -27.01 36.72
N GLY A 29 -10.12 -27.33 35.62
CA GLY A 29 -10.77 -27.72 34.37
C GLY A 29 -9.73 -28.17 33.36
N LEU A 30 -9.42 -29.47 33.39
CA LEU A 30 -8.55 -30.16 32.44
C LEU A 30 -9.13 -30.01 31.02
N PHE A 31 -8.46 -29.25 30.15
CA PHE A 31 -8.53 -29.43 28.71
C PHE A 31 -7.11 -29.31 28.17
N THR A 32 -6.46 -30.47 28.04
CA THR A 32 -5.27 -30.64 27.20
C THR A 32 -5.71 -30.52 25.74
N SER A 33 -5.78 -29.29 25.23
CA SER A 33 -5.65 -29.04 23.80
C SER A 33 -4.18 -28.78 23.54
N GLU A 34 -3.57 -29.82 22.99
CA GLU A 34 -2.29 -29.86 22.31
C GLU A 34 -1.87 -28.48 21.78
N LYS A 35 -0.78 -27.95 22.34
CA LYS A 35 -0.06 -26.81 21.76
C LYS A 35 0.32 -27.22 20.35
N ALA A 36 -0.49 -26.81 19.37
CA ALA A 36 -0.03 -26.64 18.00
C ALA A 36 1.11 -25.64 18.08
N ASN A 37 2.31 -26.19 18.04
CA ASN A 37 3.55 -25.46 17.93
C ASN A 37 3.53 -24.84 16.52
N ASP A 38 2.85 -23.71 16.39
CA ASP A 38 2.72 -22.97 15.14
C ASP A 38 4.05 -22.27 14.88
N LYS A 39 5.06 -23.07 14.49
CA LYS A 39 6.12 -22.57 13.63
C LYS A 39 5.39 -22.11 12.39
N VAL A 40 5.13 -20.81 12.30
CA VAL A 40 4.77 -20.14 11.05
C VAL A 40 5.80 -20.59 10.02
N ASP A 41 5.39 -21.51 9.15
CA ASP A 41 6.19 -21.92 8.01
C ASP A 41 6.27 -20.69 7.11
N ASN A 42 7.37 -19.94 7.20
CA ASN A 42 7.64 -18.74 6.38
C ASN A 42 7.92 -19.10 4.91
N SER A 43 7.26 -20.12 4.38
CA SER A 43 7.39 -20.61 3.02
C SER A 43 6.54 -19.79 2.04
N GLU A 44 5.40 -19.26 2.46
CA GLU A 44 4.46 -18.50 1.62
C GLU A 44 4.55 -16.98 1.87
N LEU A 45 4.50 -16.17 0.80
CA LEU A 45 4.43 -14.72 0.91
C LEU A 45 3.04 -14.27 1.40
N ASN A 46 3.00 -13.49 2.49
CA ASN A 46 1.79 -12.85 2.98
C ASN A 46 1.63 -11.45 2.38
N THR A 47 0.53 -11.25 1.65
CA THR A 47 0.18 -9.99 0.99
C THR A 47 -1.13 -9.39 1.50
N ASP A 48 -1.71 -9.95 2.57
CA ASP A 48 -3.02 -9.54 3.05
C ASP A 48 -3.03 -8.11 3.59
N GLY A 49 -4.03 -7.34 3.17
CA GLY A 49 -4.20 -5.95 3.60
C GLY A 49 -3.20 -4.95 3.00
N LEU A 50 -2.37 -5.40 2.04
CA LEU A 50 -1.52 -4.52 1.25
C LEU A 50 -2.31 -3.92 0.07
N TYR A 51 -1.93 -2.71 -0.34
CA TYR A 51 -2.49 -1.97 -1.47
C TYR A 51 -2.10 -2.63 -2.80
N PHE A 52 -0.83 -3.02 -2.96
CA PHE A 52 -0.28 -3.73 -4.13
C PHE A 52 -0.27 -5.25 -3.95
N ALA A 53 -1.14 -5.79 -3.10
CA ALA A 53 -1.15 -7.20 -2.70
C ALA A 53 -1.09 -8.19 -3.87
N GLU A 54 -1.88 -7.95 -4.91
CA GLU A 54 -1.94 -8.81 -6.10
C GLU A 54 -0.64 -8.77 -6.91
N PHE A 55 -0.06 -7.58 -7.07
CA PHE A 55 1.23 -7.43 -7.74
C PHE A 55 2.31 -8.21 -7.00
N TYR A 56 2.36 -8.09 -5.67
CA TYR A 56 3.36 -8.80 -4.87
C TYR A 56 3.23 -10.33 -4.97
N ASP A 57 2.00 -10.86 -4.90
CA ASP A 57 1.77 -12.30 -5.02
C ASP A 57 2.09 -12.82 -6.43
N TYR A 58 1.77 -12.07 -7.49
CA TYR A 58 2.15 -12.46 -8.86
C TYR A 58 3.64 -12.45 -9.10
N ILE A 59 4.36 -11.45 -8.57
CA ILE A 59 5.83 -11.43 -8.63
C ILE A 59 6.36 -12.65 -7.87
N TYR A 60 5.97 -12.85 -6.61
CA TYR A 60 6.40 -14.01 -5.81
C TYR A 60 6.17 -15.34 -6.53
N ARG A 61 4.97 -15.57 -7.07
CA ARG A 61 4.62 -16.81 -7.76
C ARG A 61 5.22 -16.96 -9.15
N GLY A 62 5.74 -15.88 -9.75
CA GLY A 62 6.19 -15.89 -11.13
C GLY A 62 5.04 -16.00 -12.13
N HIS A 63 3.87 -15.45 -11.81
CA HIS A 63 2.69 -15.41 -12.68
C HIS A 63 2.63 -14.08 -13.44
N PHE A 64 3.71 -13.77 -14.16
CA PHE A 64 3.91 -12.48 -14.82
C PHE A 64 2.83 -12.15 -15.84
N GLU A 65 2.19 -13.17 -16.43
CA GLU A 65 1.09 -13.00 -17.39
C GLU A 65 -0.15 -12.31 -16.79
N ASN A 66 -0.30 -12.30 -15.47
CA ASN A 66 -1.41 -11.65 -14.78
C ASN A 66 -1.07 -10.23 -14.29
N ILE A 67 0.19 -9.80 -14.43
CA ILE A 67 0.64 -8.48 -13.99
C ILE A 67 0.25 -7.43 -15.04
N LYS A 68 -0.58 -6.48 -14.63
CA LYS A 68 -1.01 -5.37 -15.49
C LYS A 68 0.04 -4.24 -15.58
N ILE A 69 0.79 -4.04 -14.51
CA ILE A 69 1.86 -3.04 -14.43
C ILE A 69 3.02 -3.54 -15.28
N LYS A 70 3.36 -2.83 -16.34
CA LYS A 70 4.50 -3.20 -17.19
C LYS A 70 5.81 -2.79 -16.54
N ARG A 71 6.89 -3.46 -16.94
CA ARG A 71 8.27 -3.17 -16.52
C ARG A 71 8.71 -1.71 -16.71
N LEU A 72 8.18 -1.02 -17.72
CA LEU A 72 8.51 0.37 -18.00
C LEU A 72 7.43 1.34 -17.49
N ASP A 73 6.45 0.86 -16.73
CA ASP A 73 5.49 1.74 -16.08
C ASP A 73 6.14 2.39 -14.86
N TYR A 74 5.79 3.66 -14.60
CA TYR A 74 6.26 4.42 -13.44
C TYR A 74 5.96 3.73 -12.12
N GLU A 75 4.80 3.09 -12.07
CA GLU A 75 4.31 2.39 -10.90
C GLU A 75 5.22 1.23 -10.55
N PHE A 76 5.78 0.52 -11.54
CA PHE A 76 6.73 -0.55 -11.27
C PHE A 76 8.05 -0.01 -10.70
N LEU A 77 8.64 1.02 -11.32
CA LEU A 77 9.89 1.58 -10.82
C LEU A 77 9.72 2.16 -9.41
N MET A 78 8.59 2.80 -9.13
CA MET A 78 8.23 3.29 -7.80
C MET A 78 8.14 2.15 -6.78
N ILE A 79 7.42 1.07 -7.09
CA ILE A 79 7.34 -0.11 -6.21
C ILE A 79 8.73 -0.71 -5.97
N TYR A 80 9.54 -0.84 -7.02
CA TYR A 80 10.89 -1.41 -6.93
C TYR A 80 11.79 -0.54 -6.04
N GLU A 81 11.83 0.77 -6.27
CA GLU A 81 12.61 1.73 -5.49
C GLU A 81 12.23 1.69 -4.01
N GLN A 82 10.94 1.74 -3.71
CA GLN A 82 10.45 1.72 -2.33
C GLN A 82 10.73 0.38 -1.65
N TYR A 83 10.66 -0.74 -2.39
CA TYR A 83 11.07 -2.04 -1.87
C TYR A 83 12.53 -2.03 -1.43
N LEU A 84 13.45 -1.53 -2.27
CA LEU A 84 14.89 -1.48 -1.93
C LEU A 84 15.15 -0.64 -0.68
N ARG A 85 14.51 0.54 -0.59
CA ARG A 85 14.66 1.42 0.59
C ARG A 85 14.08 0.78 1.84
N ALA A 86 12.90 0.17 1.75
CA ALA A 86 12.26 -0.50 2.86
C ALA A 86 13.09 -1.69 3.36
N PHE A 87 13.66 -2.49 2.45
CA PHE A 87 14.60 -3.56 2.80
C PHE A 87 15.87 -2.98 3.44
N GLY A 88 16.45 -1.93 2.86
CA GLY A 88 17.64 -1.27 3.39
C GLY A 88 17.47 -0.75 4.82
N VAL A 89 16.27 -0.28 5.18
CA VAL A 89 15.94 0.18 6.54
C VAL A 89 15.60 -0.98 7.47
N LYS A 90 14.65 -1.84 7.08
CA LYS A 90 14.05 -2.85 7.97
C LYS A 90 14.84 -4.16 8.04
N CYS A 91 15.62 -4.44 7.00
CA CYS A 91 16.33 -5.69 6.79
C CYS A 91 17.85 -5.49 6.64
N SER A 92 18.38 -4.35 7.11
CA SER A 92 19.81 -3.97 6.98
C SER A 92 20.79 -5.06 7.42
N LYS A 93 20.45 -5.81 8.48
CA LYS A 93 21.26 -6.93 9.00
C LYS A 93 21.43 -8.12 8.04
N TYR A 94 20.61 -8.19 6.99
CA TYR A 94 20.64 -9.24 5.97
C TYR A 94 21.29 -8.77 4.66
N LEU A 95 21.88 -7.56 4.65
CA LEU A 95 22.68 -7.09 3.53
C LEU A 95 24.08 -7.69 3.59
N LEU A 96 24.61 -8.06 2.43
CA LEU A 96 25.96 -8.60 2.28
C LEU A 96 27.02 -7.50 2.48
N VAL A 97 28.27 -7.90 2.70
CA VAL A 97 29.40 -6.97 2.84
C VAL A 97 29.56 -6.09 1.59
N ASN A 98 29.31 -6.65 0.41
CA ASN A 98 29.39 -5.94 -0.87
C ASN A 98 28.14 -5.13 -1.22
N LYS A 99 27.30 -4.77 -0.23
CA LYS A 99 26.11 -3.93 -0.44
C LYS A 99 26.47 -2.63 -1.16
N VAL A 100 25.56 -2.17 -2.01
CA VAL A 100 25.69 -0.91 -2.75
C VAL A 100 24.78 0.15 -2.16
N GLU A 101 25.26 1.38 -2.12
CA GLU A 101 24.44 2.50 -1.69
C GLU A 101 23.35 2.78 -2.74
N ILE A 102 22.12 2.97 -2.26
CA ILE A 102 21.00 3.38 -3.09
C ILE A 102 21.23 4.85 -3.43
N MET A 103 21.32 5.16 -4.72
CA MET A 103 21.48 6.52 -5.21
C MET A 103 20.12 7.13 -5.57
N GLU A 104 19.99 8.43 -5.41
CA GLU A 104 18.81 9.21 -5.82
C GLU A 104 19.20 10.46 -6.60
N ILE A 105 18.26 10.99 -7.38
CA ILE A 105 18.46 12.21 -8.13
C ILE A 105 17.96 13.38 -7.27
N VAL A 106 18.86 14.32 -6.96
CA VAL A 106 18.54 15.54 -6.20
C VAL A 106 18.77 16.77 -7.04
N CYS A 107 18.13 17.88 -6.66
CA CYS A 107 18.39 19.16 -7.28
C CYS A 107 19.79 19.68 -6.91
N ASP A 108 20.61 19.98 -7.92
CA ASP A 108 21.92 20.61 -7.78
C ASP A 108 21.82 22.13 -7.94
N GLN A 109 20.93 22.61 -8.82
CA GLN A 109 20.74 24.04 -9.08
C GLN A 109 19.26 24.35 -9.37
N GLU A 110 18.72 25.35 -8.68
CA GLU A 110 17.39 25.92 -8.91
C GLU A 110 17.50 27.20 -9.75
N GLU A 111 16.53 27.39 -10.65
CA GLU A 111 16.17 28.67 -11.23
C GLU A 111 15.00 29.24 -10.43
N ILE A 112 15.15 30.47 -9.94
CA ILE A 112 14.19 31.14 -9.09
C ILE A 112 13.54 32.27 -9.87
N GLY A 113 12.23 32.21 -10.04
CA GLY A 113 11.43 33.28 -10.64
C GLY A 113 10.97 34.27 -9.58
N TYR A 114 11.11 35.55 -9.88
CA TYR A 114 10.68 36.66 -9.00
C TYR A 114 9.54 37.45 -9.65
N ASN A 115 8.59 37.97 -8.84
CA ASN A 115 7.63 38.97 -9.31
C ASN A 115 8.29 40.35 -9.45
N ALA A 116 7.52 41.33 -9.95
CA ALA A 116 7.99 42.72 -10.10
C ALA A 116 8.37 43.41 -8.76
N TYR A 117 8.01 42.84 -7.62
CA TYR A 117 8.32 43.33 -6.27
C TYR A 117 9.49 42.59 -5.61
N GLY A 118 10.08 41.59 -6.29
CA GLY A 118 11.18 40.77 -5.77
C GLY A 118 10.77 39.55 -4.94
N ASP A 119 9.48 39.21 -4.86
CA ASP A 119 9.04 37.98 -4.19
C ASP A 119 9.22 36.76 -5.08
N VAL A 120 9.63 35.64 -4.48
CA VAL A 120 9.76 34.36 -5.17
C VAL A 120 8.39 33.82 -5.56
N ILE A 121 8.14 33.68 -6.86
CA ILE A 121 6.90 33.11 -7.42
C ILE A 121 7.08 31.68 -7.95
N SER A 122 8.32 31.28 -8.26
CA SER A 122 8.62 29.93 -8.72
C SER A 122 10.03 29.50 -8.32
N ARG A 123 10.19 28.20 -8.11
CA ARG A 123 11.48 27.53 -8.03
C ARG A 123 11.42 26.32 -8.94
N VAL A 124 12.30 26.26 -9.91
CA VAL A 124 12.38 25.16 -10.88
C VAL A 124 13.80 24.62 -10.83
N CYS A 125 13.94 23.32 -10.60
CA CYS A 125 15.26 22.73 -10.63
C CYS A 125 15.75 22.59 -12.08
N VAL A 126 16.89 23.21 -12.41
CA VAL A 126 17.47 23.24 -13.75
C VAL A 126 18.66 22.29 -13.92
N LYS A 127 19.30 21.88 -12.81
CA LYS A 127 20.40 20.93 -12.83
C LYS A 127 20.23 19.90 -11.72
N TYR A 128 20.54 18.65 -12.05
CA TYR A 128 20.38 17.51 -11.14
C TYR A 128 21.69 16.76 -10.98
N LYS A 129 21.84 16.10 -9.83
CA LYS A 129 22.97 15.20 -9.55
C LYS A 129 22.50 13.94 -8.86
N TRP A 130 23.31 12.89 -8.97
CA TRP A 130 23.14 11.68 -8.17
C TRP A 130 23.75 11.90 -6.78
N GLN A 131 23.00 11.56 -5.74
CA GLN A 131 23.44 11.61 -4.36
C GLN A 131 23.15 10.28 -3.66
N GLY A 132 24.06 9.87 -2.78
CA GLY A 132 23.89 8.70 -1.93
C GLY A 132 22.85 8.96 -0.84
N THR A 133 21.98 7.98 -0.60
CA THR A 133 20.88 8.09 0.38
C THR A 133 21.28 7.68 1.80
N GLY A 134 22.47 7.10 1.99
CA GLY A 134 22.85 6.39 3.21
C GLY A 134 22.12 5.03 3.40
N LEU A 135 21.21 4.66 2.50
CA LEU A 135 20.56 3.36 2.49
C LEU A 135 21.28 2.43 1.52
N TYR A 136 21.23 1.12 1.81
CA TYR A 136 21.96 0.12 1.04
C TYR A 136 21.05 -0.98 0.52
N ALA A 137 21.42 -1.57 -0.60
CA ALA A 137 20.71 -2.66 -1.25
C ALA A 137 21.68 -3.80 -1.62
N LYS A 138 21.13 -4.99 -1.90
CA LYS A 138 21.89 -6.07 -2.52
C LYS A 138 22.30 -5.63 -3.94
N PRO A 139 23.54 -5.92 -4.40
CA PRO A 139 24.01 -5.38 -5.68
C PRO A 139 23.21 -5.85 -6.89
N ASP A 140 22.84 -7.12 -6.93
CA ASP A 140 22.15 -7.72 -8.08
C ASP A 140 20.73 -7.17 -8.27
N ILE A 141 19.98 -6.98 -7.18
CA ILE A 141 18.64 -6.39 -7.22
C ILE A 141 18.69 -4.90 -7.51
N TYR A 142 19.69 -4.17 -6.99
CA TYR A 142 19.88 -2.75 -7.29
C TYR A 142 20.26 -2.54 -8.76
N ASN A 143 21.20 -3.33 -9.29
CA ASN A 143 21.62 -3.26 -10.68
C ASN A 143 20.47 -3.55 -11.65
N ALA A 144 19.55 -4.46 -11.29
CA ALA A 144 18.37 -4.72 -12.09
C ALA A 144 17.40 -3.52 -12.14
N LYS A 145 17.24 -2.78 -11.04
CA LYS A 145 16.55 -1.48 -11.04
C LYS A 145 17.26 -0.48 -11.96
N MET A 146 18.59 -0.38 -11.83
CA MET A 146 19.36 0.60 -12.60
C MET A 146 19.28 0.36 -14.12
N LYS A 147 19.16 -0.88 -14.57
CA LYS A 147 18.86 -1.17 -15.98
C LYS A 147 17.53 -0.58 -16.45
N ILE A 148 16.50 -0.56 -15.61
CA ILE A 148 15.23 0.10 -15.95
C ILE A 148 15.42 1.61 -15.99
N VAL A 149 16.15 2.17 -15.03
CA VAL A 149 16.48 3.61 -15.00
C VAL A 149 17.19 4.03 -16.29
N GLU A 150 18.19 3.26 -16.73
CA GLU A 150 18.92 3.50 -17.99
C GLU A 150 18.00 3.48 -19.21
N MET A 151 17.02 2.58 -19.27
CA MET A 151 16.06 2.54 -20.37
C MET A 151 15.12 3.74 -20.39
N HIS A 152 14.71 4.25 -19.24
CA HIS A 152 13.91 5.48 -19.18
C HIS A 152 14.73 6.70 -19.62
N LYS A 153 16.02 6.75 -19.25
CA LYS A 153 16.94 7.81 -19.74
C LYS A 153 17.11 7.74 -21.25
N ALA A 154 17.35 6.56 -21.81
CA ALA A 154 17.49 6.37 -23.26
C ALA A 154 16.24 6.80 -24.04
N ASN A 155 15.06 6.71 -23.40
CA ASN A 155 13.79 7.16 -23.97
C ASN A 155 13.47 8.64 -23.68
N GLY A 156 14.41 9.41 -23.13
CA GLY A 156 14.25 10.85 -22.87
C GLY A 156 13.31 11.21 -21.72
N ILE A 157 13.01 10.28 -20.81
CA ILE A 157 12.02 10.47 -19.75
C ILE A 157 12.67 10.84 -18.41
N ASP A 158 13.48 11.90 -18.37
CA ASP A 158 14.14 12.34 -17.12
C ASP A 158 13.15 12.84 -16.06
N ILE A 159 12.01 13.38 -16.48
CA ILE A 159 10.92 13.84 -15.61
C ILE A 159 10.34 12.68 -14.79
N PHE A 160 10.36 11.46 -15.33
CA PHE A 160 9.87 10.27 -14.67
C PHE A 160 10.79 9.80 -13.54
N LEU A 161 12.11 9.87 -13.74
CA LEU A 161 13.05 9.53 -12.67
C LEU A 161 12.90 10.48 -11.49
N LYS A 162 12.65 11.77 -11.75
CA LYS A 162 12.35 12.77 -10.73
C LYS A 162 11.08 12.40 -9.96
N MET A 163 9.97 12.10 -10.64
CA MET A 163 8.72 11.71 -9.98
C MET A 163 8.84 10.44 -9.13
N VAL A 164 9.70 9.49 -9.52
CA VAL A 164 9.87 8.22 -8.82
C VAL A 164 10.86 8.32 -7.65
N THR A 165 11.90 9.14 -7.78
CA THR A 165 12.97 9.25 -6.77
C THR A 165 12.75 10.39 -5.78
N ASP A 166 12.01 11.45 -6.16
CA ASP A 166 11.72 12.58 -5.28
C ASP A 166 10.35 12.41 -4.57
N PRO A 167 10.35 12.33 -3.23
CA PRO A 167 9.13 12.35 -2.41
C PRO A 167 8.26 13.61 -2.55
N ASN A 168 8.65 14.65 -3.29
CA ASN A 168 7.89 15.89 -3.40
C ASN A 168 7.49 16.22 -4.85
N ALA A 169 8.12 15.60 -5.86
CA ALA A 169 7.87 15.87 -7.29
C ALA A 169 6.51 15.38 -7.83
N MET A 170 5.72 14.68 -7.01
CA MET A 170 4.56 13.89 -7.45
C MET A 170 3.21 14.61 -7.27
N GLY A 171 3.23 15.93 -7.04
CA GLY A 171 2.11 16.74 -6.53
C GLY A 171 0.90 16.95 -7.43
N ASN A 172 0.92 16.53 -8.70
CA ASN A 172 -0.10 16.97 -9.68
C ASN A 172 -1.19 15.93 -10.00
N SER A 173 -1.15 14.73 -9.41
CA SER A 173 -2.21 13.72 -9.60
C SER A 173 -2.66 13.13 -8.27
N ILE A 174 -3.94 13.28 -7.96
CA ILE A 174 -4.57 12.73 -6.76
C ILE A 174 -4.48 11.20 -6.76
N ASP A 175 -4.66 10.55 -7.91
CA ASP A 175 -4.51 9.10 -8.03
C ASP A 175 -3.10 8.63 -7.68
N MET A 176 -2.10 9.38 -8.16
CA MET A 176 -0.70 9.11 -7.90
C MET A 176 -0.35 9.28 -6.41
N LEU A 177 -0.92 10.30 -5.75
CA LEU A 177 -0.80 10.49 -4.30
C LEU A 177 -1.40 9.31 -3.52
N HIS A 178 -2.56 8.80 -3.93
CA HIS A 178 -3.18 7.63 -3.31
C HIS A 178 -2.30 6.38 -3.45
N LYS A 179 -1.82 6.09 -4.67
CA LYS A 179 -0.93 4.95 -4.95
C LYS A 179 0.34 5.03 -4.11
N ARG A 180 0.95 6.20 -4.03
CA ARG A 180 2.17 6.41 -3.25
C ARG A 180 1.93 6.23 -1.76
N LYS A 181 0.85 6.79 -1.21
CA LYS A 181 0.48 6.57 0.19
C LYS A 181 0.17 5.10 0.47
N GLY A 182 -0.50 4.42 -0.46
CA GLY A 182 -0.69 2.97 -0.43
C GLY A 182 0.63 2.21 -0.37
N LEU A 183 1.58 2.55 -1.25
CA LEU A 183 2.91 1.94 -1.28
C LEU A 183 3.71 2.19 0.00
N ALA A 184 3.67 3.40 0.56
CA ALA A 184 4.32 3.71 1.82
C ALA A 184 3.76 2.84 2.96
N ASN A 185 2.44 2.74 3.07
CA ASN A 185 1.77 1.86 4.04
C ASN A 185 2.13 0.38 3.80
N ASP A 186 2.27 -0.03 2.54
CA ASP A 186 2.66 -1.39 2.19
C ASP A 186 4.07 -1.68 2.69
N MET A 187 5.03 -0.80 2.42
CA MET A 187 6.42 -0.99 2.82
C MET A 187 6.62 -1.00 4.34
N GLU A 188 5.79 -0.27 5.09
CA GLU A 188 5.77 -0.36 6.56
C GLU A 188 5.37 -1.75 7.05
N LYS A 189 4.43 -2.41 6.36
CA LYS A 189 3.85 -3.70 6.77
C LYS A 189 4.53 -4.90 6.12
N PHE A 190 5.06 -4.76 4.92
CA PHE A 190 5.52 -5.87 4.10
C PHE A 190 6.55 -6.73 4.83
N PHE A 191 7.53 -6.11 5.49
CA PHE A 191 8.56 -6.79 6.28
C PHE A 191 8.16 -7.11 7.72
N ILE A 192 7.00 -6.63 8.18
CA ILE A 192 6.36 -7.12 9.41
C ILE A 192 5.66 -8.45 9.12
N LEU A 193 4.97 -8.53 7.98
CA LEU A 193 4.24 -9.72 7.53
C LEU A 193 5.16 -10.81 6.99
N ASN A 194 6.33 -10.45 6.48
CA ASN A 194 7.25 -11.37 5.80
C ASN A 194 8.68 -11.20 6.35
N GLN A 195 9.25 -12.25 6.93
CA GLN A 195 10.61 -12.18 7.47
C GLN A 195 11.65 -11.95 6.35
N CYS A 196 12.57 -11.02 6.59
CA CYS A 196 13.57 -10.56 5.62
C CYS A 196 14.43 -11.67 4.98
N ASN A 197 14.74 -12.74 5.72
CA ASN A 197 15.54 -13.89 5.25
C ASN A 197 14.71 -15.13 4.95
N SER A 198 13.39 -14.99 4.83
CA SER A 198 12.51 -16.10 4.48
C SER A 198 12.72 -16.55 3.04
N LYS A 199 12.40 -17.82 2.75
CA LYS A 199 12.36 -18.35 1.38
C LYS A 199 11.38 -17.56 0.51
N ALA A 200 10.28 -17.07 1.10
CA ALA A 200 9.30 -16.25 0.42
C ALA A 200 9.90 -14.93 -0.11
N ILE A 201 10.66 -14.21 0.71
CA ILE A 201 11.33 -12.96 0.30
C ILE A 201 12.40 -13.24 -0.76
N ILE A 202 13.21 -14.28 -0.59
CA ILE A 202 14.24 -14.64 -1.59
C ILE A 202 13.60 -14.94 -2.96
N GLN A 203 12.51 -15.72 -2.97
CA GLN A 203 11.76 -16.02 -4.19
C GLN A 203 11.13 -14.77 -4.81
N PHE A 204 10.56 -13.89 -3.97
CA PHE A 204 10.00 -12.61 -4.41
C PHE A 204 11.06 -11.72 -5.05
N GLU A 205 12.22 -11.54 -4.42
CA GLU A 205 13.34 -10.73 -4.95
C GLU A 205 13.86 -11.27 -6.28
N GLU A 206 14.05 -12.58 -6.38
CA GLU A 206 14.53 -13.21 -7.60
C GLU A 206 13.56 -12.99 -8.77
N ASN A 207 12.25 -13.14 -8.53
CA ASN A 207 11.26 -12.84 -9.55
C ASN A 207 11.10 -11.34 -9.82
N LEU A 208 11.23 -10.46 -8.81
CA LEU A 208 11.20 -9.01 -8.99
C LEU A 208 12.32 -8.57 -9.94
N LYS A 209 13.53 -9.11 -9.71
CA LYS A 209 14.70 -8.94 -10.59
C LYS A 209 14.44 -9.49 -11.99
N ARG A 210 13.86 -10.68 -12.13
CA ARG A 210 13.55 -11.28 -13.45
C ARG A 210 12.53 -10.44 -14.22
N PHE A 211 11.49 -9.95 -13.55
CA PHE A 211 10.50 -9.07 -14.16
C PHE A 211 11.15 -7.76 -14.65
N ALA A 212 12.00 -7.14 -13.82
CA ALA A 212 12.79 -5.97 -14.19
C ALA A 212 13.70 -6.17 -15.40
N LEU A 213 14.28 -7.37 -15.52
CA LEU A 213 15.19 -7.73 -16.60
C LEU A 213 14.50 -8.36 -17.81
N ASN A 214 13.17 -8.43 -17.83
CA ASN A 214 12.37 -9.12 -18.85
C ASN A 214 12.83 -10.58 -19.08
N LYS A 215 13.15 -11.28 -17.99
CA LYS A 215 13.52 -12.69 -17.98
C LYS A 215 12.31 -13.55 -17.62
N THR A 216 12.37 -14.83 -17.98
CA THR A 216 11.36 -15.81 -17.59
C THR A 216 11.28 -15.95 -16.06
N PRO A 217 10.06 -16.03 -15.48
CA PRO A 217 9.88 -16.18 -14.05
C PRO A 217 10.33 -17.55 -13.56
N ILE A 218 10.74 -17.62 -12.29
CA ILE A 218 10.71 -18.87 -11.54
C ILE A 218 9.28 -19.08 -11.07
N ARG A 219 8.56 -19.94 -11.79
CA ARG A 219 7.13 -20.12 -11.61
C ARG A 219 6.81 -21.15 -10.53
N LEU A 220 6.00 -20.75 -9.55
CA LEU A 220 5.41 -21.66 -8.57
C LEU A 220 4.19 -22.36 -9.14
N LYS A 221 4.02 -23.66 -8.82
CA LYS A 221 2.91 -24.50 -9.30
C LYS A 221 1.54 -23.99 -8.80
N LYS A 222 1.48 -23.53 -7.55
CA LYS A 222 0.23 -23.07 -6.90
C LYS A 222 -0.22 -21.74 -7.51
N LYS A 223 -1.43 -21.72 -8.07
CA LYS A 223 -2.10 -20.53 -8.61
C LYS A 223 -2.26 -19.43 -7.54
N SER A 224 -2.23 -18.17 -7.98
CA SER A 224 -2.55 -17.04 -7.11
C SER A 224 -3.98 -17.11 -6.58
N LYS A 225 -4.14 -16.82 -5.28
CA LYS A 225 -5.47 -16.67 -4.67
C LYS A 225 -6.29 -15.55 -5.33
N TYR A 226 -5.64 -14.50 -5.82
CA TYR A 226 -6.29 -13.39 -6.51
C TYR A 226 -6.81 -13.81 -7.88
N THR A 227 -6.05 -14.62 -8.63
CA THR A 227 -6.52 -15.20 -9.90
C THR A 227 -7.69 -16.15 -9.67
N ILE A 228 -7.59 -17.04 -8.67
CA ILE A 228 -8.68 -17.96 -8.32
C ILE A 228 -9.96 -17.17 -7.98
N ALA A 229 -9.83 -16.13 -7.15
CA ALA A 229 -10.97 -15.30 -6.75
C ALA A 229 -11.62 -14.55 -7.91
N LYS A 230 -10.84 -14.04 -8.87
CA LYS A 230 -11.37 -13.33 -10.04
C LYS A 230 -12.06 -14.26 -11.05
N ASN A 231 -11.62 -15.52 -11.09
CA ASN A 231 -12.16 -16.52 -11.99
C ASN A 231 -13.30 -17.34 -11.36
N SER A 232 -13.61 -17.14 -10.06
CA SER A 232 -14.64 -17.93 -9.37
C SER A 232 -16.07 -17.59 -9.82
N GLY A 233 -16.28 -16.46 -10.49
CA GLY A 233 -17.61 -15.97 -10.83
C GLY A 233 -18.36 -15.31 -9.65
N GLY A 234 -17.65 -15.02 -8.55
CA GLY A 234 -18.21 -14.50 -7.31
C GLY A 234 -18.91 -15.57 -6.44
N PRO A 235 -19.37 -15.19 -5.24
CA PRO A 235 -20.10 -16.09 -4.34
C PRO A 235 -21.48 -16.46 -4.91
N LYS A 236 -22.01 -17.63 -4.50
CA LYS A 236 -23.32 -18.13 -5.00
C LYS A 236 -24.49 -17.83 -4.05
N GLY A 237 -24.23 -17.59 -2.76
CA GLY A 237 -25.26 -17.31 -1.75
C GLY A 237 -25.56 -15.82 -1.52
N GLN A 238 -26.53 -15.53 -0.65
CA GLN A 238 -26.83 -14.15 -0.22
C GLN A 238 -25.65 -13.53 0.52
N GLN A 239 -25.29 -12.31 0.15
CA GLN A 239 -24.13 -11.61 0.69
C GLN A 239 -24.54 -10.38 1.50
N ASN A 240 -23.78 -10.11 2.55
CA ASN A 240 -23.84 -8.88 3.33
C ASN A 240 -23.15 -7.74 2.57
N TYR A 241 -23.87 -7.15 1.62
CA TYR A 241 -23.34 -6.06 0.83
C TYR A 241 -23.03 -4.82 1.68
N ASN A 242 -23.74 -4.57 2.78
CA ASN A 242 -23.42 -3.45 3.67
C ASN A 242 -22.00 -3.58 4.23
N LYS A 243 -21.66 -4.77 4.76
CA LYS A 243 -20.31 -5.06 5.26
C LYS A 243 -19.26 -5.01 4.16
N LEU A 244 -19.56 -5.57 2.97
CA LEU A 244 -18.64 -5.53 1.83
C LEU A 244 -18.31 -4.09 1.43
N VAL A 245 -19.33 -3.24 1.25
CA VAL A 245 -19.14 -1.84 0.87
C VAL A 245 -18.42 -1.07 1.99
N ASP A 246 -18.75 -1.34 3.26
CA ASP A 246 -18.08 -0.71 4.40
C ASP A 246 -16.58 -1.00 4.42
N ASP A 247 -16.20 -2.28 4.28
CA ASP A 247 -14.79 -2.71 4.26
C ASP A 247 -14.04 -2.14 3.05
N LEU A 248 -14.66 -2.11 1.87
CA LEU A 248 -14.08 -1.54 0.66
C LEU A 248 -13.83 -0.04 0.77
N VAL A 249 -14.81 0.73 1.26
CA VAL A 249 -14.66 2.18 1.46
C VAL A 249 -13.63 2.46 2.55
N ALA A 250 -13.64 1.69 3.64
CA ALA A 250 -12.65 1.83 4.72
C ALA A 250 -11.22 1.60 4.23
N ASP A 251 -11.00 0.62 3.35
CA ASP A 251 -9.69 0.36 2.79
C ASP A 251 -9.21 1.50 1.87
N GLN A 252 -10.07 1.94 0.94
CA GLN A 252 -9.76 3.07 0.05
C GLN A 252 -9.45 4.34 0.85
N ALA A 253 -10.20 4.58 1.93
CA ALA A 253 -10.06 5.78 2.76
C ALA A 253 -8.73 5.89 3.51
N LYS A 254 -7.95 4.80 3.66
CA LYS A 254 -6.59 4.85 4.22
C LYS A 254 -5.67 5.78 3.43
N THR A 255 -5.94 5.93 2.14
CA THR A 255 -5.15 6.77 1.24
C THR A 255 -5.67 8.20 1.12
N TRP A 256 -6.83 8.54 1.73
CA TRP A 256 -7.39 9.89 1.67
C TRP A 256 -6.49 10.91 2.38
N ALA A 257 -6.36 12.10 1.77
CA ALA A 257 -5.51 13.17 2.28
C ALA A 257 -6.16 13.86 3.49
N PHE A 258 -7.35 14.43 3.31
CA PHE A 258 -8.01 15.31 4.29
C PHE A 258 -9.18 14.65 5.03
N ASN A 259 -9.90 13.76 4.35
CA ASN A 259 -11.11 13.15 4.88
C ASN A 259 -10.80 11.84 5.62
N ARG A 260 -11.57 11.56 6.67
CA ARG A 260 -11.54 10.30 7.41
C ARG A 260 -12.89 9.61 7.31
N TYR A 261 -12.90 8.41 6.73
CA TYR A 261 -14.11 7.60 6.65
C TYR A 261 -14.63 7.23 8.04
N THR A 262 -15.95 7.22 8.23
CA THR A 262 -16.61 6.73 9.44
C THR A 262 -17.05 5.29 9.22
N LYS A 263 -16.31 4.32 9.78
CA LYS A 263 -16.64 2.89 9.65
C LYS A 263 -18.06 2.59 10.17
N GLY A 264 -18.78 1.71 9.49
CA GLY A 264 -20.17 1.36 9.79
C GLY A 264 -21.19 2.41 9.36
N SER A 265 -20.80 3.43 8.60
CA SER A 265 -21.70 4.51 8.17
C SER A 265 -22.39 4.28 6.83
N ILE A 266 -22.23 3.10 6.25
CA ILE A 266 -22.90 2.72 5.00
C ILE A 266 -24.42 2.78 5.19
N SER A 267 -25.09 3.44 4.26
CA SER A 267 -26.54 3.61 4.29
C SER A 267 -27.12 3.73 2.88
N GLY A 268 -28.42 3.47 2.73
CA GLY A 268 -29.11 3.57 1.43
C GLY A 268 -28.51 2.66 0.35
N LEU A 269 -28.04 1.48 0.74
CA LEU A 269 -27.47 0.50 -0.19
C LEU A 269 -28.56 0.02 -1.15
N ARG A 270 -28.27 0.13 -2.45
CA ARG A 270 -29.14 -0.34 -3.52
C ARG A 270 -28.35 -1.11 -4.57
N ILE A 271 -28.93 -2.21 -5.03
CA ILE A 271 -28.45 -2.93 -6.21
C ILE A 271 -29.03 -2.20 -7.42
N GLU A 272 -28.19 -1.50 -8.19
CA GLU A 272 -28.66 -0.72 -9.35
C GLU A 272 -28.94 -1.62 -10.57
N SER A 273 -28.21 -2.73 -10.70
CA SER A 273 -28.45 -3.72 -11.76
C SER A 273 -27.93 -5.10 -11.38
N LYS A 274 -28.51 -6.14 -11.99
CA LYS A 274 -28.13 -7.55 -11.83
C LYS A 274 -27.90 -8.21 -13.19
N ASN A 275 -27.09 -9.27 -13.23
CA ASN A 275 -26.93 -10.13 -14.39
C ASN A 275 -28.06 -11.17 -14.48
N SER A 276 -28.02 -12.01 -15.53
CA SER A 276 -28.97 -13.11 -15.75
C SER A 276 -28.99 -14.14 -14.61
N GLU A 277 -27.90 -14.26 -13.85
CA GLU A 277 -27.78 -15.14 -12.68
C GLU A 277 -28.24 -14.46 -11.36
N GLY A 278 -28.79 -13.24 -11.43
CA GLY A 278 -29.23 -12.48 -10.26
C GLY A 278 -28.12 -11.84 -9.43
N LYS A 279 -26.85 -11.93 -9.87
CA LYS A 279 -25.69 -11.31 -9.21
C LYS A 279 -25.61 -9.82 -9.52
N PRO A 280 -25.16 -8.97 -8.58
CA PRO A 280 -24.99 -7.54 -8.85
C PRO A 280 -24.03 -7.29 -10.01
N ILE A 281 -24.43 -6.42 -10.92
CA ILE A 281 -23.53 -5.75 -11.88
C ILE A 281 -23.09 -4.41 -11.29
N SER A 282 -23.97 -3.73 -10.55
CA SER A 282 -23.62 -2.50 -9.86
C SER A 282 -24.35 -2.29 -8.54
N LEU A 283 -23.62 -1.76 -7.57
CA LEU A 283 -24.12 -1.35 -6.26
C LEU A 283 -23.91 0.15 -6.07
N ARG A 284 -24.81 0.81 -5.36
CA ARG A 284 -24.59 2.17 -4.86
C ARG A 284 -24.94 2.25 -3.39
N ALA A 285 -24.15 2.99 -2.62
CA ALA A 285 -24.44 3.28 -1.23
C ALA A 285 -23.91 4.67 -0.83
N ASN A 286 -24.46 5.19 0.25
CA ASN A 286 -24.00 6.43 0.88
C ASN A 286 -23.07 6.12 2.04
N TYR A 287 -22.17 7.04 2.36
CA TYR A 287 -21.24 6.93 3.47
C TYR A 287 -21.03 8.28 4.16
N LYS A 288 -20.52 8.27 5.40
CA LYS A 288 -20.15 9.48 6.15
C LYS A 288 -18.62 9.58 6.27
N PHE A 289 -18.11 10.81 6.26
CA PHE A 289 -16.71 11.10 6.50
C PHE A 289 -16.56 12.34 7.38
N ARG A 290 -15.43 12.45 8.08
CA ARG A 290 -15.05 13.62 8.87
C ARG A 290 -13.97 14.39 8.11
N GLY A 291 -14.22 15.65 7.80
CA GLY A 291 -13.25 16.57 7.18
C GLY A 291 -12.75 17.62 8.17
N PHE A 292 -11.98 18.59 7.66
CA PHE A 292 -11.34 19.62 8.48
C PHE A 292 -12.33 20.56 9.18
N SER A 293 -13.49 20.82 8.58
CA SER A 293 -14.47 21.78 9.11
C SER A 293 -15.84 21.18 9.46
N ASN A 294 -16.19 19.97 8.99
CA ASN A 294 -17.50 19.36 9.28
C ASN A 294 -17.56 17.86 8.92
N ASN A 295 -18.61 17.20 9.42
CA ASN A 295 -19.01 15.87 8.98
C ASN A 295 -19.69 15.96 7.61
N GLY A 296 -19.18 15.22 6.64
CA GLY A 296 -19.71 15.15 5.27
C GLY A 296 -20.41 13.84 4.98
N LYS A 297 -21.22 13.84 3.92
CA LYS A 297 -21.80 12.64 3.31
C LYS A 297 -21.26 12.50 1.88
N GLY A 298 -20.98 11.28 1.47
CA GLY A 298 -20.60 10.93 0.10
C GLY A 298 -21.36 9.71 -0.38
N TRP A 299 -21.15 9.33 -1.63
CA TRP A 299 -21.65 8.08 -2.19
C TRP A 299 -20.53 7.33 -2.89
N VAL A 300 -20.68 6.01 -2.93
CA VAL A 300 -19.82 5.11 -3.68
C VAL A 300 -20.68 4.29 -4.63
N LYS A 301 -20.23 4.15 -5.88
CA LYS A 301 -20.76 3.21 -6.86
C LYS A 301 -19.71 2.13 -7.10
N ILE A 302 -20.11 0.87 -7.02
CA ILE A 302 -19.23 -0.28 -7.22
C ILE A 302 -19.73 -1.06 -8.43
N ILE A 303 -18.84 -1.28 -9.39
CA ILE A 303 -19.10 -2.11 -10.56
C ILE A 303 -18.50 -3.49 -10.33
N PHE A 304 -19.25 -4.51 -10.70
CA PHE A 304 -18.86 -5.91 -10.63
C PHE A 304 -18.54 -6.41 -12.03
N LYS A 305 -17.48 -7.23 -12.13
CA LYS A 305 -17.14 -7.98 -13.33
C LYS A 305 -16.97 -9.43 -12.94
N ASN A 306 -17.62 -10.35 -13.67
CA ASN A 306 -17.62 -11.78 -13.36
C ASN A 306 -18.02 -12.05 -11.89
N GLY A 307 -19.03 -11.34 -11.39
CA GLY A 307 -19.58 -11.53 -10.05
C GLY A 307 -18.72 -11.01 -8.90
N VAL A 308 -17.58 -10.34 -9.15
CA VAL A 308 -16.70 -9.76 -8.12
C VAL A 308 -16.51 -8.26 -8.31
N PRO A 309 -16.27 -7.47 -7.23
CA PRO A 309 -15.98 -6.04 -7.37
C PRO A 309 -14.76 -5.78 -8.26
N ASP A 310 -14.90 -4.88 -9.25
CA ASP A 310 -13.82 -4.53 -10.19
C ASP A 310 -13.48 -3.04 -10.20
N CYS A 311 -14.45 -2.16 -10.00
CA CYS A 311 -14.24 -0.70 -9.98
C CYS A 311 -15.09 -0.03 -8.90
N MET A 312 -14.52 0.95 -8.23
CA MET A 312 -15.20 1.84 -7.29
C MET A 312 -15.13 3.27 -7.79
N TYR A 313 -16.26 3.96 -7.80
CA TYR A 313 -16.37 5.38 -8.15
C TYR A 313 -16.91 6.12 -6.94
N PHE A 314 -16.23 7.18 -6.55
CA PHE A 314 -16.60 7.99 -5.39
C PHE A 314 -17.22 9.31 -5.85
N PHE A 315 -18.02 9.93 -4.99
CA PHE A 315 -18.69 11.20 -5.27
C PHE A 315 -17.75 12.31 -5.76
N ASP A 316 -16.56 12.40 -5.18
CA ASP A 316 -15.52 13.36 -5.51
C ASP A 316 -14.74 12.99 -6.79
N PHE A 317 -14.74 11.71 -7.17
CA PHE A 317 -14.09 11.20 -8.39
C PHE A 317 -15.01 10.26 -9.17
N PRO A 318 -16.13 10.76 -9.73
CA PRO A 318 -17.18 9.91 -10.31
C PRO A 318 -16.76 9.23 -11.62
N SER A 319 -15.72 9.73 -12.29
CA SER A 319 -15.18 9.19 -13.55
C SER A 319 -13.92 8.34 -13.37
N ASN A 320 -13.34 8.29 -12.17
CA ASN A 320 -12.10 7.56 -11.91
C ASN A 320 -12.40 6.19 -11.29
N CYS A 321 -12.10 5.11 -12.01
CA CYS A 321 -12.20 3.76 -11.46
C CYS A 321 -11.06 3.52 -10.45
N LYS A 322 -11.40 3.50 -9.17
CA LYS A 322 -10.52 3.02 -8.10
C LYS A 322 -10.63 1.51 -8.00
N LYS A 323 -9.50 0.81 -8.04
CA LYS A 323 -9.48 -0.65 -7.93
C LYS A 323 -9.77 -1.09 -6.48
N PRO A 324 -10.75 -1.98 -6.26
CA PRO A 324 -10.99 -2.59 -4.95
C PRO A 324 -9.75 -3.31 -4.42
N ASN A 325 -9.62 -3.39 -3.09
CA ASN A 325 -8.57 -4.18 -2.46
C ASN A 325 -8.69 -5.65 -2.84
N SER A 326 -7.66 -6.24 -3.44
CA SER A 326 -7.71 -7.62 -3.93
C SER A 326 -7.90 -8.64 -2.80
N GLY A 327 -7.47 -8.33 -1.56
CA GLY A 327 -7.70 -9.17 -0.38
C GLY A 327 -9.17 -9.18 0.07
N ILE A 328 -9.83 -8.02 0.03
CA ILE A 328 -11.28 -7.91 0.30
C ILE A 328 -12.07 -8.63 -0.79
N VAL A 329 -11.71 -8.42 -2.07
CA VAL A 329 -12.34 -9.12 -3.21
C VAL A 329 -12.17 -10.62 -3.08
N THR A 330 -10.98 -11.11 -2.71
CA THR A 330 -10.74 -12.54 -2.47
C THR A 330 -11.58 -13.07 -1.33
N SER A 331 -11.68 -12.34 -0.22
CA SER A 331 -12.52 -12.72 0.92
C SER A 331 -14.00 -12.79 0.54
N TYR A 332 -14.46 -11.87 -0.31
CA TYR A 332 -15.80 -11.89 -0.89
C TYR A 332 -16.04 -13.09 -1.81
N SER A 333 -15.11 -13.40 -2.70
CA SER A 333 -15.17 -14.59 -3.55
C SER A 333 -15.18 -15.91 -2.76
N LEU A 334 -14.59 -15.91 -1.57
CA LEU A 334 -14.55 -17.05 -0.64
C LEU A 334 -15.69 -17.04 0.38
N GLU A 335 -16.79 -16.33 0.09
CA GLU A 335 -18.02 -16.35 0.89
C GLU A 335 -17.87 -15.85 2.34
N LYS A 336 -16.78 -15.12 2.67
CA LYS A 336 -16.58 -14.52 4.00
C LYS A 336 -17.54 -13.34 4.29
N TYR A 337 -18.39 -13.00 3.34
CA TYR A 337 -19.41 -11.98 3.45
C TYR A 337 -20.82 -12.55 3.36
N SER A 338 -21.01 -13.87 3.39
CA SER A 338 -22.35 -14.46 3.41
C SER A 338 -23.15 -13.97 4.61
N ASN A 339 -24.44 -13.70 4.41
CA ASN A 339 -25.35 -13.46 5.55
C ASN A 339 -25.39 -14.77 6.37
N GLN A 340 -25.04 -14.69 7.65
CA GLN A 340 -25.23 -15.81 8.57
C GLN A 340 -26.72 -16.07 8.79
#